data_AF-A0A6J2J9B3-F1
#
_entry.id   AF-A0A6J2J9B3-F1
#
_cell.length_a   1.000
_cell.length_b   1.000
_cell.length_c   1.000
_cell.angle_alpha   90.00
_cell.angle_beta   90.00
_cell.angle_gamma   90.00
#
_symmetry.space_group_name_H-M   'P 1'
#
loop_
_entity.id
_entity.type
_entity.pdbx_description
1 polymer ?
#
loop_
_entity_poly.entity_id
_entity_poly.type
_entity_poly.pdbx_seq_one_letter_code
_entity_poly.pdbx_strand_id
1 'polypeptide(L)'
;MAEVEEKVIMTPKCKTANSTTLVVERKAVEPEASDKIHIAGGDHTGIIINKQETYENGVSEPCHAQLEFYVYLVSGATGTHTREARALRFWFKPQMTPNERPYEAQAFFRELVSPQDFPKDYVGYIKKIMKLMQHKYQQLKMLEVELRQEGYASPPPAYIDDSIINQTPLISEQRVLDMIENAYPNPLSVDDFVSAAKWSKADVKDALESLEEKGLTRAMSEGVYVRQHSVDTQVVKQMPTLSSSRQPSIAVITALYCEKQAVDAMMDNQETYVRYTTVGE
;
A
#
# COMPACT_ATOMS: atom_id res chain seq x y z
N MET A 1 -11.45 29.38 16.20
CA MET A 1 -10.12 29.21 15.58
C MET A 1 -10.26 28.02 14.65
N ALA A 2 -9.94 28.17 13.37
CA ALA A 2 -9.94 27.03 12.46
C ALA A 2 -8.84 26.07 12.90
N GLU A 3 -9.16 24.80 13.14
CA GLU A 3 -8.15 23.77 13.32
C GLU A 3 -7.37 23.66 12.01
N VAL A 4 -6.05 23.89 12.07
CA VAL A 4 -5.19 23.68 10.90
C VAL A 4 -5.08 22.18 10.68
N GLU A 5 -5.52 21.71 9.52
CA GLU A 5 -5.52 20.29 9.17
C GLU A 5 -4.08 19.77 9.08
N GLU A 6 -3.75 18.75 9.89
CA GLU A 6 -2.42 18.12 9.87
C GLU A 6 -2.32 17.10 8.74
N LYS A 7 -1.24 17.18 7.95
CA LYS A 7 -0.90 16.20 6.91
C LYS A 7 0.17 15.23 7.41
N VAL A 8 0.17 14.01 6.88
CA VAL A 8 1.21 13.01 7.13
C VAL A 8 2.30 13.15 6.08
N ILE A 9 3.52 13.42 6.53
CA ILE A 9 4.67 13.65 5.66
C ILE A 9 5.71 12.55 5.87
N MET A 10 6.18 11.95 4.78
CA MET A 10 7.32 11.04 4.78
C MET A 10 8.55 11.74 4.20
N THR A 11 9.66 11.69 4.94
CA THR A 11 10.94 12.27 4.56
C THR A 11 12.07 11.24 4.75
N PRO A 12 12.87 10.94 3.72
CA PRO A 12 14.09 10.15 3.89
C PRO A 12 15.09 10.86 4.82
N LYS A 13 15.59 10.15 5.84
CA LYS A 13 16.55 10.71 6.80
C LYS A 13 17.99 10.30 6.49
N CYS A 14 18.22 9.03 6.22
CA CYS A 14 19.55 8.52 5.94
C CYS A 14 19.48 7.27 5.08
N LYS A 15 20.48 7.05 4.23
CA LYS A 15 20.67 5.80 3.50
C LYS A 15 22.14 5.43 3.51
N THR A 16 22.44 4.24 4.02
CA THR A 16 23.75 3.61 3.96
C THR A 16 23.70 2.43 3.00
N ALA A 17 24.82 1.70 2.84
CA ALA A 17 24.86 0.48 2.04
C ALA A 17 23.92 -0.62 2.55
N ASN A 18 23.62 -0.63 3.85
CA ASN A 18 22.85 -1.68 4.52
C ASN A 18 21.66 -1.16 5.34
N SER A 19 21.43 0.14 5.40
CA SER A 19 20.35 0.72 6.19
C SER A 19 19.65 1.86 5.46
N THR A 20 18.33 1.93 5.61
CA THR A 20 17.53 3.09 5.19
C THR A 20 16.71 3.57 6.37
N THR A 21 16.79 4.86 6.67
CA THR A 21 16.02 5.52 7.72
C THR A 21 15.06 6.53 7.10
N LEU A 22 13.79 6.43 7.49
CA LEU A 22 12.70 7.31 7.06
C LEU A 22 12.06 7.93 8.30
N VAL A 23 11.55 9.14 8.16
CA VAL A 23 10.73 9.81 9.17
C VAL A 23 9.34 10.00 8.59
N VAL A 24 8.31 9.58 9.32
CA VAL A 24 6.90 9.84 9.02
C VAL A 24 6.35 10.72 10.14
N GLU A 25 5.93 11.93 9.83
CA GLU A 25 5.53 12.94 10.83
C GLU A 25 4.23 13.66 10.45
N ARG A 26 3.54 14.19 11.46
CA ARG A 26 2.43 15.12 11.24
C ARG A 26 2.93 16.54 11.20
N LYS A 27 2.50 17.28 10.19
CA LYS A 27 2.82 18.70 10.05
C LYS A 27 1.58 19.47 9.62
N ALA A 28 1.33 20.58 10.31
CA ALA A 28 0.33 21.58 9.99
C ALA A 28 0.87 22.53 8.90
N VAL A 29 1.22 21.98 7.73
CA VAL A 29 1.88 22.72 6.65
C VAL A 29 1.01 22.70 5.40
N GLU A 30 0.81 23.87 4.78
CA GLU A 30 0.45 23.94 3.37
C GLU A 30 1.73 23.68 2.55
N PRO A 31 1.84 22.53 1.86
CA PRO A 31 3.00 22.29 1.02
C PRO A 31 3.02 23.31 -0.11
N GLU A 32 4.08 24.11 -0.20
CA GLU A 32 4.34 24.89 -1.41
C GLU A 32 4.57 23.92 -2.58
N ALA A 33 3.79 24.08 -3.66
CA ALA A 33 3.91 23.22 -4.83
C ALA A 33 5.31 23.32 -5.40
N SER A 34 6.02 22.18 -5.44
CA SER A 34 7.39 22.06 -5.89
C SER A 34 7.55 20.69 -6.52
N ASP A 35 8.29 20.57 -7.63
CA ASP A 35 8.57 19.29 -8.32
C ASP A 35 9.23 18.23 -7.41
N LYS A 36 9.65 18.65 -6.21
CA LYS A 36 10.39 17.88 -5.22
C LYS A 36 9.51 17.37 -4.08
N ILE A 37 8.24 17.75 -4.06
CA ILE A 37 7.22 17.31 -3.11
C ILE A 37 6.13 16.59 -3.90
N HIS A 38 5.85 15.35 -3.53
CA HIS A 38 4.70 14.64 -4.09
C HIS A 38 3.54 14.72 -3.09
N ILE A 39 2.45 15.37 -3.51
CA ILE A 39 1.19 15.42 -2.78
C ILE A 39 0.28 14.36 -3.38
N ALA A 40 -0.13 13.39 -2.57
CA ALA A 40 -0.99 12.32 -3.05
C ALA A 40 -2.46 12.80 -3.16
N GLY A 41 -3.16 12.36 -4.21
CA GLY A 41 -4.59 12.63 -4.44
C GLY A 41 -5.49 11.42 -4.12
N GLY A 42 -6.81 11.57 -4.31
CA GLY A 42 -7.80 10.50 -4.12
C GLY A 42 -7.81 9.96 -2.69
N ASP A 43 -7.84 8.63 -2.52
CA ASP A 43 -7.81 7.97 -1.21
C ASP A 43 -6.51 8.23 -0.43
N HIS A 44 -5.50 8.83 -1.04
CA HIS A 44 -4.22 9.15 -0.43
C HIS A 44 -4.09 10.64 -0.06
N THR A 45 -5.16 11.43 -0.28
CA THR A 45 -5.23 12.85 0.09
C THR A 45 -4.85 13.05 1.55
N GLY A 46 -3.87 13.91 1.81
CA GLY A 46 -3.30 14.16 3.15
C GLY A 46 -1.95 13.48 3.41
N ILE A 47 -1.43 12.70 2.44
CA ILE A 47 -0.06 12.17 2.45
C ILE A 47 0.85 13.04 1.56
N ILE A 48 2.03 13.38 2.06
CA ILE A 48 3.07 14.12 1.35
C ILE A 48 4.38 13.34 1.40
N ILE A 49 5.09 13.24 0.27
CA ILE A 49 6.44 12.66 0.20
C ILE A 49 7.44 13.76 -0.16
N ASN A 50 8.38 14.04 0.75
CA ASN A 50 9.48 14.98 0.50
C ASN A 50 10.69 14.24 -0.09
N LYS A 51 11.12 14.61 -1.30
CA LYS A 51 12.23 13.94 -2.00
C LYS A 51 13.58 14.67 -1.89
N GLN A 52 13.62 15.89 -1.33
CA GLN A 52 14.83 16.74 -1.39
C GLN A 52 15.59 16.90 -0.08
N GLU A 53 14.94 16.84 1.07
CA GLU A 53 15.60 17.14 2.32
C GLU A 53 16.10 15.87 2.99
N THR A 54 17.42 15.78 3.20
CA THR A 54 17.94 14.92 4.26
C THR A 54 17.44 15.56 5.55
N TYR A 55 16.59 14.85 6.30
CA TYR A 55 15.99 15.38 7.52
C TYR A 55 17.08 15.99 8.43
N GLU A 56 17.16 17.33 8.50
CA GLU A 56 18.08 18.05 9.37
C GLU A 56 17.59 17.91 10.81
N ASN A 57 17.94 16.78 11.44
CA ASN A 57 17.73 16.40 12.84
C ASN A 57 16.86 17.37 13.68
N GLY A 58 15.55 17.35 13.42
CA GLY A 58 14.55 18.15 14.14
C GLY A 58 14.07 17.54 15.47
N VAL A 59 14.77 16.53 16.02
CA VAL A 59 14.34 15.85 17.24
C VAL A 59 15.49 15.79 18.23
N SER A 60 15.51 16.75 19.16
CA SER A 60 16.46 16.77 20.28
C SER A 60 16.01 15.89 21.45
N GLU A 61 14.73 15.53 21.49
CA GLU A 61 14.13 14.71 22.55
C GLU A 61 14.25 13.20 22.26
N PRO A 62 14.55 12.37 23.27
CA PRO A 62 14.58 10.92 23.09
C PRO A 62 13.19 10.41 22.67
N CYS A 63 13.16 9.34 21.87
CA CYS A 63 11.89 8.70 21.54
C CYS A 63 11.16 8.22 22.80
N HIS A 64 9.83 8.34 22.79
CA HIS A 64 9.00 7.94 23.91
C HIS A 64 8.81 6.42 24.00
N ALA A 65 8.88 5.72 22.87
CA ALA A 65 8.85 4.27 22.79
C ALA A 65 9.69 3.79 21.61
N GLN A 66 10.19 2.56 21.69
CA GLN A 66 10.93 1.91 20.61
C GLN A 66 10.54 0.43 20.53
N LEU A 67 10.40 -0.08 19.32
CA LEU A 67 10.22 -1.50 19.01
C LEU A 67 11.19 -1.90 17.90
N GLU A 68 11.72 -3.12 17.95
CA GLU A 68 12.51 -3.71 16.88
C GLU A 68 12.01 -5.14 16.63
N PHE A 69 11.94 -5.51 15.36
CA PHE A 69 11.63 -6.88 14.94
C PHE A 69 12.45 -7.25 13.71
N TYR A 70 12.51 -8.55 13.43
CA TYR A 70 13.26 -9.07 12.30
C TYR A 70 12.34 -9.63 11.23
N VAL A 71 12.71 -9.42 9.97
CA VAL A 71 12.11 -10.08 8.82
C VAL A 71 13.20 -10.79 8.01
N TYR A 72 12.79 -11.77 7.21
CA TYR A 72 13.68 -12.49 6.31
C TYR A 72 13.27 -12.17 4.87
N LEU A 73 14.13 -11.43 4.17
CA LEU A 73 13.94 -11.08 2.77
C LEU A 73 14.37 -12.26 1.91
N VAL A 74 13.55 -12.63 0.93
CA VAL A 74 13.87 -13.67 -0.04
C VAL A 74 14.26 -13.01 -1.35
N SER A 75 15.48 -13.28 -1.83
CA SER A 75 15.90 -12.86 -3.16
C SER A 75 15.09 -13.61 -4.22
N GLY A 76 14.33 -12.90 -5.06
CA GLY A 76 13.57 -13.52 -6.15
C GLY A 76 14.45 -14.20 -7.20
N ALA A 77 15.72 -13.78 -7.34
CA ALA A 77 16.66 -14.34 -8.30
C ALA A 77 17.38 -15.60 -7.79
N THR A 78 17.74 -15.63 -6.51
CA THR A 78 18.63 -16.65 -5.94
C THR A 78 17.96 -17.51 -4.86
N GLY A 79 16.76 -17.15 -4.40
CA GLY A 79 16.10 -17.78 -3.26
C GLY A 79 16.80 -17.57 -1.92
N THR A 80 17.90 -16.81 -1.88
CA THR A 80 18.70 -16.63 -0.67
C THR A 80 17.99 -15.72 0.32
N HIS A 81 18.10 -16.07 1.61
CA HIS A 81 17.53 -15.30 2.70
C HIS A 81 18.51 -14.27 3.26
N THR A 82 18.05 -13.04 3.43
CA THR A 82 18.75 -11.97 4.14
C THR A 82 17.93 -11.55 5.35
N ARG A 83 18.53 -11.50 6.54
CA ARG A 83 17.84 -10.95 7.71
C ARG A 83 17.89 -9.44 7.68
N GLU A 84 16.75 -8.83 7.96
CA GLU A 84 16.59 -7.39 8.09
C GLU A 84 15.97 -7.07 9.45
N ALA A 85 16.65 -6.22 10.21
CA ALA A 85 16.12 -5.60 11.41
C ALA A 85 15.30 -4.37 11.03
N ARG A 86 14.09 -4.27 11.58
CA ARG A 86 13.20 -3.11 11.40
C ARG A 86 12.94 -2.47 12.76
N ALA A 87 13.48 -1.26 12.96
CA ALA A 87 13.28 -0.51 14.17
C ALA A 87 12.27 0.63 13.97
N LEU A 88 11.40 0.80 14.95
CA LEU A 88 10.36 1.82 15.02
C LEU A 88 10.60 2.67 16.27
N ARG A 89 10.77 3.97 16.12
CA ARG A 89 10.94 4.92 17.23
C ARG A 89 9.79 5.93 17.21
N PHE A 90 9.09 6.07 18.33
CA PHE A 90 7.81 6.77 18.42
C PHE A 90 7.95 8.07 19.20
N TRP A 91 7.37 9.14 18.67
CA TRP A 91 7.14 10.40 19.36
C TRP A 91 5.64 10.73 19.31
N PHE A 92 5.08 11.02 20.47
CA PHE A 92 3.65 11.25 20.66
C PHE A 92 3.39 12.72 20.93
N LYS A 93 2.19 13.18 20.60
CA LYS A 93 1.77 14.54 20.91
C LYS A 93 1.76 14.78 22.44
N PRO A 94 1.99 16.01 22.91
CA PRO A 94 2.05 16.31 24.35
C PRO A 94 0.77 15.98 25.13
N GLN A 95 -0.38 15.94 24.45
CA GLN A 95 -1.68 15.60 25.01
C GLN A 95 -1.76 14.14 25.49
N MET A 96 -0.96 13.25 24.91
CA MET A 96 -0.94 11.84 25.30
C MET A 96 -0.12 11.64 26.57
N THR A 97 -0.73 11.03 27.59
CA THR A 97 -0.08 10.82 28.87
C THR A 97 1.05 9.80 28.74
N PRO A 98 2.17 9.93 29.50
CA PRO A 98 3.31 9.02 29.39
C PRO A 98 2.96 7.54 29.57
N ASN A 99 1.97 7.23 30.41
CA ASN A 99 1.55 5.85 30.69
C ASN A 99 0.81 5.21 29.51
N GLU A 100 0.17 5.99 28.63
CA GLU A 100 -0.57 5.48 27.47
C GLU A 100 0.34 5.20 26.27
N ARG A 101 1.48 5.90 26.17
CA ARG A 101 2.40 5.85 25.02
C ARG A 101 2.91 4.43 24.68
N PRO A 102 3.30 3.58 25.65
CA PRO A 102 3.69 2.21 25.35
C PRO A 102 2.55 1.37 24.78
N TYR A 103 1.32 1.54 25.28
CA TYR A 103 0.16 0.80 24.79
C TYR A 103 -0.21 1.21 23.37
N GLU A 104 -0.16 2.51 23.06
CA GLU A 104 -0.38 3.03 21.71
C GLU A 104 0.67 2.52 20.72
N ALA A 105 1.96 2.53 21.11
CA ALA A 105 3.06 2.00 20.30
C ALA A 105 2.88 0.49 20.02
N GLN A 106 2.48 -0.28 21.05
CA GLN A 106 2.19 -1.72 20.90
C GLN A 106 0.97 -1.98 20.02
N ALA A 107 -0.10 -1.20 20.16
CA ALA A 107 -1.28 -1.31 19.31
C ALA A 107 -0.93 -1.01 17.85
N PHE A 108 -0.21 0.09 17.59
CA PHE A 108 0.29 0.44 16.27
C PHE A 108 1.12 -0.70 15.67
N PHE A 109 2.07 -1.22 16.44
CA PHE A 109 2.93 -2.31 16.00
C PHE A 109 2.12 -3.56 15.66
N ARG A 110 1.21 -3.99 16.54
CA ARG A 110 0.36 -5.18 16.33
C ARG A 110 -0.43 -5.10 15.02
N GLU A 111 -0.95 -3.92 14.69
CA GLU A 111 -1.68 -3.72 13.42
C GLU A 111 -0.74 -3.65 12.23
N LEU A 112 0.41 -3.00 12.36
CA LEU A 112 1.42 -2.95 11.32
C LEU A 112 1.90 -4.35 10.93
N VAL A 113 2.18 -5.21 11.92
CA VAL A 113 2.71 -6.56 11.72
C VAL A 113 1.65 -7.67 11.71
N SER A 114 0.36 -7.31 11.64
CA SER A 114 -0.73 -8.28 11.58
C SER A 114 -0.47 -9.30 10.44
N PRO A 115 -0.41 -10.61 10.73
CA PRO A 115 -0.07 -11.63 9.72
C PRO A 115 -1.06 -11.67 8.56
N GLN A 116 -2.32 -11.29 8.82
CA GLN A 116 -3.35 -11.33 7.81
C GLN A 116 -2.97 -10.43 6.65
N ASP A 117 -2.55 -9.19 6.90
CA ASP A 117 -2.31 -8.13 5.93
C ASP A 117 -0.88 -7.56 6.03
N PHE A 118 0.09 -8.41 6.37
CA PHE A 118 1.49 -7.98 6.47
C PHE A 118 2.07 -7.67 5.09
N PRO A 119 2.63 -6.47 4.85
CA PRO A 119 3.19 -6.12 3.55
C PRO A 119 4.41 -6.96 3.17
N LYS A 120 4.41 -7.49 1.94
CA LYS A 120 5.49 -8.36 1.42
C LYS A 120 6.66 -7.60 0.80
N ASP A 121 6.51 -6.31 0.59
CA ASP A 121 7.53 -5.44 0.02
C ASP A 121 7.69 -4.14 0.84
N TYR A 122 8.77 -3.38 0.56
CA TYR A 122 9.08 -2.15 1.26
C TYR A 122 8.04 -1.05 1.05
N VAL A 123 7.49 -0.92 -0.16
CA VAL A 123 6.54 0.14 -0.50
C VAL A 123 5.24 -0.07 0.25
N GLY A 124 4.72 -1.30 0.27
CA GLY A 124 3.56 -1.70 1.05
C GLY A 124 3.79 -1.51 2.55
N TYR A 125 4.98 -1.82 3.06
CA TYR A 125 5.32 -1.61 4.47
C TYR A 125 5.25 -0.13 4.85
N ILE A 126 5.89 0.73 4.07
CA ILE A 126 5.89 2.19 4.27
C ILE A 126 4.48 2.76 4.07
N LYS A 127 3.74 2.30 3.05
CA LYS A 127 2.34 2.70 2.80
C LYS A 127 1.44 2.38 3.98
N LYS A 128 1.56 1.17 4.56
CA LYS A 128 0.79 0.76 5.74
C LYS A 128 1.09 1.65 6.94
N ILE A 129 2.37 1.98 7.18
CA ILE A 129 2.77 2.94 8.22
C ILE A 129 2.09 4.30 8.03
N MET A 130 2.21 4.88 6.82
CA MET A 130 1.60 6.18 6.51
C MET A 130 0.09 6.15 6.70
N LYS A 131 -0.58 5.04 6.34
CA LYS A 131 -2.03 4.87 6.46
C LYS A 131 -2.51 4.70 7.90
N LEU A 132 -1.81 3.89 8.70
CA LEU A 132 -2.11 3.74 10.12
C LEU A 132 -1.99 5.10 10.82
N MET A 133 -0.93 5.84 10.50
CA MET A 133 -0.78 7.20 10.99
C MET A 133 -1.94 8.06 10.47
N GLN A 134 -2.17 8.17 9.17
CA GLN A 134 -3.22 9.02 8.60
C GLN A 134 -4.61 8.82 9.22
N HIS A 135 -5.05 7.58 9.41
CA HIS A 135 -6.46 7.30 9.71
C HIS A 135 -6.75 6.93 11.18
N LYS A 136 -5.77 6.40 11.92
CA LYS A 136 -6.04 5.76 13.21
C LYS A 136 -5.24 6.33 14.37
N TYR A 137 -3.94 6.52 14.20
CA TYR A 137 -3.04 6.90 15.30
C TYR A 137 -2.80 8.42 15.34
N GLN A 138 -3.85 9.19 15.63
CA GLN A 138 -3.82 10.67 15.60
C GLN A 138 -2.89 11.30 16.65
N GLN A 139 -2.63 10.59 17.75
CA GLN A 139 -1.71 11.02 18.81
C GLN A 139 -0.24 10.73 18.48
N LEU A 140 0.04 9.90 17.47
CA LEU A 140 1.40 9.72 16.95
C LEU A 140 1.79 10.98 16.18
N LYS A 141 2.76 11.71 16.73
CA LYS A 141 3.32 12.94 16.15
C LYS A 141 4.36 12.59 15.08
N MET A 142 5.23 11.63 15.38
CA MET A 142 6.32 11.22 14.51
C MET A 142 6.72 9.77 14.76
N LEU A 143 7.09 9.10 13.68
CA LEU A 143 7.63 7.76 13.65
C LEU A 143 8.92 7.77 12.82
N GLU A 144 10.03 7.37 13.43
CA GLU A 144 11.24 7.04 12.69
C GLU A 144 11.25 5.54 12.42
N VAL A 145 11.55 5.17 11.18
CA VAL A 145 11.58 3.80 10.68
C VAL A 145 12.98 3.53 10.15
N GLU A 146 13.69 2.59 10.75
CA GLU A 146 15.00 2.14 10.30
C GLU A 146 14.89 0.70 9.75
N LEU A 147 15.35 0.49 8.53
CA LEU A 147 15.38 -0.80 7.84
C LEU A 147 16.84 -1.17 7.62
N ARG A 148 17.37 -2.13 8.39
CA ARG A 148 18.79 -2.49 8.42
C ARG A 148 19.01 -3.96 8.07
N GLN A 149 19.67 -4.21 6.95
CA GLN A 149 20.08 -5.54 6.52
C GLN A 149 21.32 -6.00 7.30
N GLU A 150 21.24 -7.18 7.91
CA GLU A 150 22.29 -7.76 8.76
C GLU A 150 23.07 -8.90 8.10
N GLY A 151 22.73 -9.23 6.84
CA GLY A 151 23.42 -10.23 6.02
C GLY A 151 22.62 -11.52 5.83
N TYR A 152 23.29 -12.50 5.21
CA TYR A 152 22.68 -13.81 4.94
C TYR A 152 22.35 -14.53 6.24
N ALA A 153 21.09 -14.91 6.38
CA ALA A 153 20.62 -15.66 7.53
C ALA A 153 19.37 -16.45 7.14
N SER A 154 19.37 -17.73 7.48
CA SER A 154 18.18 -18.56 7.32
C SER A 154 17.13 -18.16 8.35
N PRO A 155 15.83 -18.18 7.99
CA PRO A 155 14.77 -18.01 8.97
C PRO A 155 14.89 -19.10 10.05
N PRO A 156 14.60 -18.78 11.33
CA PRO A 156 14.49 -19.80 12.35
C PRO A 156 13.42 -20.81 11.94
N PRO A 157 13.54 -22.08 12.36
CA PRO A 157 12.47 -23.05 12.17
C PRO A 157 11.19 -22.44 12.71
N ALA A 158 10.18 -22.37 11.83
CA ALA A 158 8.91 -21.71 12.11
C ALA A 158 8.33 -22.21 13.43
N TYR A 159 8.36 -21.38 14.48
CA TYR A 159 7.32 -21.42 15.51
C TYR A 159 6.10 -20.69 14.93
N ILE A 160 5.52 -21.27 13.87
CA ILE A 160 4.16 -20.90 13.52
C ILE A 160 3.32 -21.83 14.38
N ASP A 161 2.71 -21.28 15.42
CA ASP A 161 1.62 -21.96 16.09
C ASP A 161 0.52 -22.17 15.03
N ASP A 162 0.30 -23.43 14.64
CA ASP A 162 -0.75 -23.81 13.69
C ASP A 162 -2.13 -23.31 14.13
N SER A 163 -2.30 -22.94 15.41
CA SER A 163 -3.50 -22.27 15.91
C SER A 163 -3.78 -20.91 15.23
N ILE A 164 -2.75 -20.20 14.75
CA ILE A 164 -2.87 -18.91 14.05
C ILE A 164 -3.12 -19.13 12.55
N ILE A 165 -2.58 -20.22 11.97
CA ILE A 165 -2.87 -20.63 10.57
C ILE A 165 -4.33 -21.09 10.43
N ASN A 166 -4.90 -21.64 11.50
CA ASN A 166 -6.29 -22.13 11.53
C ASN A 166 -7.33 -21.06 11.88
N GLN A 167 -6.93 -19.81 12.11
CA GLN A 167 -7.89 -18.71 12.03
C GLN A 167 -8.19 -18.50 10.56
N THR A 168 -9.42 -18.79 10.14
CA THR A 168 -9.93 -18.39 8.83
C THR A 168 -9.56 -16.92 8.66
N PRO A 169 -8.70 -16.56 7.69
CA PRO A 169 -8.29 -15.18 7.54
C PRO A 169 -9.55 -14.35 7.33
N LEU A 170 -9.76 -13.34 8.18
CA LEU A 170 -10.93 -12.49 8.07
C LEU A 170 -10.94 -11.90 6.67
N ILE A 171 -12.01 -12.18 5.93
CA ILE A 171 -12.23 -11.51 4.66
C ILE A 171 -12.52 -10.04 4.95
N SER A 172 -11.96 -9.16 4.13
CA SER A 172 -12.43 -7.78 4.08
C SER A 172 -12.60 -7.38 2.63
N GLU A 173 -13.60 -6.55 2.36
CA GLU A 173 -13.91 -6.06 1.03
C GLU A 173 -12.68 -5.40 0.37
N GLN A 174 -11.88 -4.68 1.16
CA GLN A 174 -10.65 -4.05 0.67
C GLN A 174 -9.66 -5.08 0.12
N ARG A 175 -9.51 -6.25 0.77
CA ARG A 175 -8.57 -7.26 0.29
C ARG A 175 -9.05 -7.94 -0.99
N VAL A 176 -10.36 -8.15 -1.11
CA VAL A 176 -10.96 -8.66 -2.35
C VAL A 176 -10.75 -7.64 -3.49
N LEU A 177 -10.96 -6.35 -3.20
CA LEU A 177 -10.70 -5.28 -4.16
C LEU A 177 -9.23 -5.19 -4.55
N ASP A 178 -8.30 -5.24 -3.59
CA ASP A 178 -6.85 -5.23 -3.85
C ASP A 178 -6.45 -6.37 -4.79
N MET A 179 -7.04 -7.57 -4.62
CA MET A 179 -6.78 -8.70 -5.51
C MET A 179 -7.25 -8.43 -6.94
N ILE A 180 -8.43 -7.84 -7.12
CA ILE A 180 -8.96 -7.45 -8.44
C ILE A 180 -8.09 -6.35 -9.08
N GLU A 181 -7.63 -5.38 -8.29
CA GLU A 181 -6.76 -4.31 -8.78
C GLU A 181 -5.36 -4.81 -9.19
N ASN A 182 -4.83 -5.81 -8.49
CA ASN A 182 -3.57 -6.47 -8.84
C ASN A 182 -3.68 -7.36 -10.07
N ALA A 183 -4.87 -7.94 -10.32
CA ALA A 183 -5.12 -8.73 -11.52
C ALA A 183 -5.45 -7.86 -12.74
N TYR A 184 -5.67 -6.56 -12.56
CA TYR A 184 -6.06 -5.64 -13.62
C TYR A 184 -5.16 -5.77 -14.88
N PRO A 185 -5.74 -5.78 -16.09
CA PRO A 185 -7.18 -5.68 -16.39
C PRO A 185 -7.92 -7.03 -16.35
N ASN A 186 -7.28 -8.12 -15.93
CA ASN A 186 -7.78 -9.48 -16.12
C ASN A 186 -8.91 -9.84 -15.15
N PRO A 187 -9.85 -10.69 -15.60
CA PRO A 187 -10.89 -11.23 -14.72
C PRO A 187 -10.33 -12.21 -13.69
N LEU A 188 -10.96 -12.23 -12.51
CA LEU A 188 -10.76 -13.24 -11.47
C LEU A 188 -12.07 -13.98 -11.19
N SER A 189 -11.98 -15.30 -11.06
CA SER A 189 -13.09 -16.15 -10.63
C SER A 189 -13.17 -16.25 -9.10
N VAL A 190 -14.34 -16.62 -8.56
CA VAL A 190 -14.51 -16.92 -7.12
C VAL A 190 -13.47 -17.95 -6.64
N ASP A 191 -13.13 -18.94 -7.47
CA ASP A 191 -12.15 -19.97 -7.13
C ASP A 191 -10.71 -19.41 -7.05
N ASP A 192 -10.38 -18.36 -7.81
CA ASP A 192 -9.09 -17.67 -7.70
C ASP A 192 -8.93 -16.99 -6.32
N PHE A 193 -10.00 -16.39 -5.79
CA PHE A 193 -9.98 -15.79 -4.44
C PHE A 193 -9.86 -16.86 -3.34
N VAL A 194 -10.65 -17.93 -3.46
CA VAL A 194 -10.64 -19.04 -2.51
C VAL A 194 -9.27 -19.73 -2.48
N SER A 195 -8.66 -19.95 -3.65
CA SER A 195 -7.34 -20.58 -3.73
C SER A 195 -6.21 -19.68 -3.21
N ALA A 196 -6.28 -18.37 -3.47
CA ALA A 196 -5.25 -17.43 -3.03
C ALA A 196 -5.26 -17.14 -1.52
N ALA A 197 -6.45 -17.07 -0.91
CA ALA A 197 -6.62 -16.57 0.46
C ALA A 197 -7.31 -17.55 1.43
N LYS A 198 -7.70 -18.75 0.98
CA LYS A 198 -8.39 -19.78 1.78
C LYS A 198 -9.68 -19.29 2.45
N TRP A 199 -10.36 -18.31 1.85
CA TRP A 199 -11.67 -17.83 2.29
C TRP A 199 -12.78 -18.81 1.91
N SER A 200 -13.94 -18.72 2.58
CA SER A 200 -15.11 -19.47 2.16
C SER A 200 -15.72 -18.88 0.89
N LYS A 201 -16.33 -19.73 0.05
CA LYS A 201 -17.03 -19.27 -1.16
C LYS A 201 -18.17 -18.30 -0.86
N ALA A 202 -18.84 -18.44 0.29
CA ALA A 202 -19.93 -17.57 0.70
C ALA A 202 -19.40 -16.17 1.00
N ASP A 203 -18.38 -16.08 1.86
CA ASP A 203 -17.78 -14.79 2.24
C ASP A 203 -17.24 -14.01 1.03
N VAL A 204 -16.60 -14.72 0.09
CA VAL A 204 -16.08 -14.10 -1.15
C VAL A 204 -17.22 -13.54 -2.00
N LYS A 205 -18.33 -14.26 -2.13
CA LYS A 205 -19.50 -13.79 -2.87
C LYS A 205 -20.11 -12.55 -2.22
N ASP A 206 -20.32 -12.57 -0.90
CA ASP A 206 -20.88 -11.45 -0.16
C ASP A 206 -20.02 -10.18 -0.32
N ALA A 207 -18.69 -10.32 -0.25
CA ALA A 207 -17.76 -9.21 -0.48
C ALA A 207 -17.78 -8.70 -1.93
N LEU A 208 -17.87 -9.60 -2.92
CA LEU A 208 -17.94 -9.22 -4.34
C LEU A 208 -19.26 -8.51 -4.66
N GLU A 209 -20.38 -8.97 -4.10
CA GLU A 209 -21.69 -8.31 -4.22
C GLU A 209 -21.65 -6.89 -3.65
N SER A 210 -21.09 -6.71 -2.44
CA SER A 210 -20.90 -5.37 -1.84
C SER A 210 -20.01 -4.46 -2.70
N LEU A 211 -18.94 -4.98 -3.29
CA LEU A 211 -18.05 -4.21 -4.18
C LEU A 211 -18.72 -3.85 -5.52
N GLU A 212 -19.59 -4.71 -6.04
CA GLU A 212 -20.39 -4.45 -7.24
C GLU A 212 -21.47 -3.39 -6.97
N GLU A 213 -22.16 -3.46 -5.83
CA GLU A 213 -23.11 -2.42 -5.38
C GLU A 213 -22.46 -1.04 -5.25
N LYS A 214 -21.19 -1.00 -4.82
CA LYS A 214 -20.37 0.22 -4.75
C LYS A 214 -19.87 0.70 -6.10
N GLY A 215 -20.12 -0.03 -7.19
CA GLY A 215 -19.63 0.27 -8.52
C GLY A 215 -18.12 0.15 -8.66
N LEU A 216 -17.45 -0.61 -7.76
CA LEU A 216 -16.02 -0.82 -7.80
C LEU A 216 -15.65 -2.02 -8.68
N THR A 217 -16.52 -3.02 -8.76
CA THR A 217 -16.31 -4.22 -9.57
C THR A 217 -17.51 -4.46 -10.47
N ARG A 218 -17.35 -5.35 -11.46
CA ARG A 218 -18.41 -5.78 -12.36
C ARG A 218 -18.32 -7.27 -12.60
N ALA A 219 -19.45 -7.97 -12.53
CA ALA A 219 -19.55 -9.34 -13.01
C ALA A 219 -19.47 -9.39 -14.55
N MET A 220 -18.49 -10.14 -15.08
CA MET A 220 -18.35 -10.38 -16.52
C MET A 220 -19.17 -11.60 -16.97
N SER A 221 -19.16 -12.64 -16.14
CA SER A 221 -19.97 -13.86 -16.26
C SER A 221 -20.20 -14.44 -14.87
N GLU A 222 -20.99 -15.52 -14.76
CA GLU A 222 -21.29 -16.15 -13.48
C GLU A 222 -20.00 -16.46 -12.70
N GLY A 223 -19.84 -15.82 -11.53
CA GLY A 223 -18.70 -16.02 -10.64
C GLY A 223 -17.35 -15.44 -11.13
N VAL A 224 -17.35 -14.58 -12.14
CA VAL A 224 -16.14 -13.98 -12.72
C VAL A 224 -16.24 -12.45 -12.70
N TYR A 225 -15.27 -11.79 -12.07
CA TYR A 225 -15.31 -10.37 -11.76
C TYR A 225 -14.09 -9.62 -12.29
N VAL A 226 -14.31 -8.38 -12.73
CA VAL A 226 -13.27 -7.44 -13.17
C VAL A 226 -13.43 -6.10 -12.45
N ARG A 227 -12.37 -5.28 -12.45
CA ARG A 227 -12.46 -3.89 -12.00
C ARG A 227 -13.43 -3.12 -12.89
N GLN A 228 -14.35 -2.36 -12.29
CA GLN A 228 -15.25 -1.50 -13.05
C GLN A 228 -14.44 -0.42 -13.80
N HIS A 229 -14.56 -0.39 -15.12
CA HIS A 229 -13.93 0.62 -15.96
C HIS A 229 -14.78 1.90 -16.02
N SER A 230 -14.14 3.02 -16.41
CA SER A 230 -14.86 4.22 -16.83
C SER A 230 -15.65 3.95 -18.11
N VAL A 231 -16.72 4.72 -18.35
CA VAL A 231 -17.62 4.56 -19.51
C VAL A 231 -16.87 4.67 -20.84
N ASP A 232 -15.76 5.42 -20.86
CA ASP A 232 -14.97 5.69 -22.07
C ASP A 232 -13.91 4.61 -22.39
N THR A 233 -13.90 3.50 -21.66
CA THR A 233 -12.95 2.40 -21.87
C THR A 233 -13.48 1.38 -22.87
N GLN A 234 -12.71 1.11 -23.93
CA GLN A 234 -13.06 0.15 -24.98
C GLN A 234 -12.31 -1.17 -24.80
N VAL A 235 -13.06 -2.26 -24.57
CA VAL A 235 -12.47 -3.61 -24.49
C VAL A 235 -12.26 -4.16 -25.90
N VAL A 236 -11.03 -4.58 -26.21
CA VAL A 236 -10.64 -5.04 -27.56
C VAL A 236 -9.90 -6.38 -27.52
N LYS A 237 -10.13 -7.22 -28.55
CA LYS A 237 -9.34 -8.44 -28.77
C LYS A 237 -7.94 -8.11 -29.32
N GLN A 238 -7.89 -7.14 -30.23
CA GLN A 238 -6.67 -6.64 -30.86
C GLN A 238 -6.69 -5.12 -30.82
N MET A 239 -5.52 -4.51 -30.54
CA MET A 239 -5.39 -3.05 -30.54
C MET A 239 -5.75 -2.50 -31.92
N PRO A 240 -6.63 -1.48 -32.02
CA PRO A 240 -7.03 -0.93 -33.29
C PRO A 240 -5.88 -0.18 -33.95
N THR A 241 -5.88 -0.19 -35.28
CA THR A 241 -5.00 0.70 -36.05
C THR A 241 -5.65 2.06 -36.14
N LEU A 242 -5.03 3.07 -35.55
CA LEU A 242 -5.54 4.44 -35.55
C LEU A 242 -5.19 5.13 -36.87
N SER A 243 -6.16 5.87 -37.42
CA SER A 243 -5.92 6.74 -38.58
C SER A 243 -4.93 7.86 -38.22
N SER A 244 -4.21 8.40 -39.20
CA SER A 244 -3.23 9.48 -38.98
C SER A 244 -3.83 10.69 -38.26
N SER A 245 -5.09 11.04 -38.54
CA SER A 245 -5.82 12.13 -37.89
C SER A 245 -6.22 11.86 -36.42
N ARG A 246 -6.10 10.61 -35.94
CA ARG A 246 -6.43 10.18 -34.58
C ARG A 246 -5.22 9.59 -33.86
N GLN A 247 -4.01 9.79 -34.38
CA GLN A 247 -2.80 9.34 -33.70
C GLN A 247 -2.58 10.15 -32.43
N PRO A 248 -2.34 9.49 -31.28
CA PRO A 248 -2.09 10.18 -30.04
C PRO A 248 -0.69 10.81 -30.06
N SER A 249 -0.53 11.96 -29.39
CA SER A 249 0.79 12.55 -29.16
C SER A 249 1.66 11.71 -28.23
N ILE A 250 1.02 11.02 -27.28
CA ILE A 250 1.66 10.13 -26.28
C ILE A 250 0.78 8.90 -26.13
N ALA A 251 1.38 7.71 -26.16
CA ALA A 251 0.71 6.46 -25.86
C ALA A 251 1.28 5.88 -24.55
N VAL A 252 0.39 5.46 -23.63
CA VAL A 252 0.76 4.84 -22.36
C VAL A 252 0.18 3.42 -22.33
N ILE A 253 1.00 2.46 -21.93
CA ILE A 253 0.60 1.05 -21.78
C ILE A 253 0.88 0.67 -20.34
N THR A 254 -0.16 0.29 -19.61
CA THR A 254 -0.05 -0.14 -18.21
C THR A 254 -0.91 -1.37 -17.94
N ALA A 255 -0.44 -2.20 -17.02
CA ALA A 255 -1.17 -3.31 -16.42
C ALA A 255 -1.39 -3.09 -14.91
N LEU A 256 -1.16 -1.88 -14.41
CA LEU A 256 -1.35 -1.54 -13.00
C LEU A 256 -2.50 -0.57 -12.88
N TYR A 257 -3.52 -0.94 -12.09
CA TYR A 257 -4.71 -0.10 -11.93
C TYR A 257 -4.37 1.28 -11.33
N CYS A 258 -3.46 1.35 -10.36
CA CYS A 258 -3.03 2.61 -9.76
C CYS A 258 -2.30 3.53 -10.76
N GLU A 259 -1.50 2.96 -11.66
CA GLU A 259 -0.86 3.71 -12.74
C GLU A 259 -1.91 4.22 -13.72
N LYS A 260 -2.88 3.38 -14.11
CA LYS A 260 -4.02 3.80 -14.94
C LYS A 260 -4.75 4.99 -14.31
N GLN A 261 -5.07 4.93 -13.02
CA GLN A 261 -5.75 6.05 -12.33
C GLN A 261 -4.91 7.33 -12.35
N ALA A 262 -3.60 7.23 -12.15
CA ALA A 262 -2.71 8.38 -12.21
C ALA A 262 -2.64 8.98 -13.63
N VAL A 263 -2.54 8.13 -14.65
CA VAL A 263 -2.49 8.53 -16.07
C VAL A 263 -3.79 9.25 -16.46
N ASP A 264 -4.94 8.66 -16.13
CA ASP A 264 -6.26 9.23 -16.40
C ASP A 264 -6.46 10.60 -15.72
N ALA A 265 -5.85 10.83 -14.56
CA ALA A 265 -5.92 12.12 -13.87
C ALA A 265 -5.02 13.19 -14.49
N MET A 266 -4.03 12.80 -15.30
CA MET A 266 -3.03 13.70 -15.89
C MET A 266 -3.23 13.94 -17.40
N MET A 267 -4.08 13.17 -18.08
CA MET A 267 -4.26 13.22 -19.53
C MET A 267 -5.63 13.76 -19.93
N ASP A 268 -5.65 14.72 -20.86
CA ASP A 268 -6.87 15.21 -21.52
C ASP A 268 -7.09 14.53 -22.87
N ASN A 269 -8.34 14.47 -23.35
CA ASN A 269 -8.74 13.89 -24.64
C ASN A 269 -8.21 12.46 -24.87
N GLN A 270 -8.23 11.65 -23.81
CA GLN A 270 -7.74 10.28 -23.83
C GLN A 270 -8.71 9.32 -24.54
N GLU A 271 -8.14 8.27 -25.15
CA GLU A 271 -8.88 7.13 -25.68
C GLU A 271 -8.26 5.85 -25.08
N THR A 272 -9.03 5.13 -24.27
CA THR A 272 -8.51 4.00 -23.48
C THR A 272 -8.98 2.68 -24.06
N TYR A 273 -8.01 1.82 -24.38
CA TYR A 273 -8.25 0.46 -24.86
C TYR A 273 -7.76 -0.57 -23.86
N VAL A 274 -8.61 -1.53 -23.51
CA VAL A 274 -8.28 -2.64 -22.61
C VAL A 274 -8.24 -3.93 -23.40
N ARG A 275 -7.14 -4.66 -23.27
CA ARG A 275 -6.99 -6.01 -23.81
C ARG A 275 -6.74 -6.97 -22.67
N TYR A 276 -7.64 -7.94 -22.50
CA TYR A 276 -7.45 -9.01 -21.53
C TYR A 276 -6.37 -9.99 -22.00
N THR A 277 -5.65 -10.56 -21.04
CA THR A 277 -4.72 -11.66 -21.34
C THR A 277 -5.50 -12.90 -21.76
N THR A 278 -5.13 -13.46 -22.90
CA THR A 278 -5.59 -14.76 -23.37
C THR A 278 -4.50 -15.77 -23.05
N VAL A 279 -4.40 -16.21 -21.79
CA VAL A 279 -3.54 -17.33 -21.42
C VAL A 279 -4.34 -18.62 -21.63
N GLY A 280 -4.04 -19.37 -22.70
CA GLY A 280 -4.65 -20.69 -22.98
C GLY A 280 -5.32 -20.91 -24.34
N GLU A 281 -5.03 -20.11 -25.38
CA GLU A 281 -5.15 -20.55 -26.79
C GLU A 281 -3.80 -21.03 -27.33
#